data_AF-I7LCI8-F1
#
_entry.id   AF-I7LCI8-F1
#
_cell.length_a   1.000
_cell.length_b   1.000
_cell.length_c   1.000
_cell.angle_alpha   90.00
_cell.angle_beta   90.00
_cell.angle_gamma   90.00
#
_symmetry.space_group_name_H-M   'P 1'
#
loop_
_entity.id
_entity.type
_entity.pdbx_description
1 polymer ?
#
loop_
_entity_poly.entity_id
_entity_poly.type
_entity_poly.pdbx_seq_one_letter_code
_entity_poly.pdbx_strand_id
1 'polypeptide(L)'
;MLEEEYSDKQYYIPYTMYEKEQTRKYKNDPTKLANWFYDEQGDYYLDQNGVRFSFKCYSRRKDKSTGQVRDFKVYEADEFQLTPELERLAKTRADASGRFAIILTGNT
;
A
#
# COMPACT_ATOMS: atom_id res chain seq x y z
N MET A 1 21.45 -12.88 -37.54
CA MET A 1 20.90 -13.17 -36.21
C MET A 1 20.29 -11.89 -35.69
N LEU A 2 19.12 -11.91 -35.03
CA LEU A 2 18.45 -10.68 -34.53
C LEU A 2 19.29 -9.92 -33.49
N GLU A 3 20.29 -10.57 -32.89
CA GLU A 3 21.16 -10.01 -31.85
C GLU A 3 22.24 -9.06 -32.39
N GLU A 4 22.66 -9.18 -33.66
CA GLU A 4 23.69 -8.30 -34.26
C GLU A 4 23.15 -6.90 -34.64
N GLU A 5 21.85 -6.75 -34.83
CA GLU A 5 21.21 -5.51 -35.34
C GLU A 5 20.75 -4.55 -34.21
N TYR A 6 20.83 -4.99 -32.94
CA TYR A 6 20.26 -4.28 -31.80
C TYR A 6 21.23 -4.12 -30.61
N SER A 7 22.54 -4.17 -30.86
CA SER A 7 23.60 -4.12 -29.84
C SER A 7 23.62 -2.83 -28.99
N ASP A 8 23.11 -1.70 -29.50
CA ASP A 8 23.24 -0.38 -28.86
C ASP A 8 21.95 0.13 -28.19
N LYS A 9 20.89 -0.68 -28.11
CA LYS A 9 19.60 -0.24 -27.56
C LYS A 9 19.39 -0.72 -26.13
N GLN A 10 19.29 0.24 -25.21
CA GLN A 10 18.86 -0.03 -23.84
C GLN A 10 17.34 -0.18 -23.80
N TYR A 11 16.86 -1.41 -23.61
CA TYR A 11 15.43 -1.70 -23.48
C TYR A 11 14.98 -1.54 -22.04
N TYR A 12 13.99 -0.68 -21.80
CA TYR A 12 13.28 -0.59 -20.53
C TYR A 12 11.92 -1.29 -20.69
N ILE A 13 11.78 -2.45 -20.05
CA ILE A 13 10.50 -3.15 -19.96
C ILE A 13 9.80 -2.65 -18.70
N PRO A 14 8.71 -1.86 -18.80
CA PRO A 14 7.98 -1.43 -17.63
C PRO A 14 7.26 -2.62 -16.99
N TYR A 15 6.99 -2.53 -15.69
CA TYR A 15 6.13 -3.51 -15.02
C TYR A 15 4.68 -3.38 -15.53
N THR A 16 3.93 -4.47 -15.42
CA THR A 16 2.61 -4.64 -16.03
C THR A 16 1.55 -3.61 -15.60
N MET A 17 1.72 -2.95 -14.45
CA MET A 17 0.79 -1.95 -13.93
C MET A 17 1.16 -0.50 -14.27
N TYR A 18 2.37 -0.26 -14.79
CA TYR A 18 2.92 1.09 -14.94
C TYR A 18 1.97 2.06 -15.64
N GLU A 19 1.50 1.72 -16.84
CA GLU A 19 0.59 2.58 -17.61
C GLU A 19 -0.73 2.84 -16.88
N LYS A 20 -1.27 1.82 -16.21
CA LYS A 20 -2.52 1.91 -15.46
C LYS A 20 -2.42 2.88 -14.30
N GLU A 21 -1.31 2.83 -13.56
CA GLU A 21 -1.05 3.72 -12.42
C GLU A 21 -0.87 5.18 -12.83
N GLN A 22 -0.46 5.43 -14.08
CA GLN A 22 -0.36 6.79 -14.61
C GLN A 22 -1.72 7.41 -14.96
N THR A 23 -2.77 6.61 -15.13
CA THR A 23 -4.10 7.11 -15.50
C THR A 23 -4.73 7.97 -14.40
N ARG A 24 -5.45 9.03 -14.79
CA ARG A 24 -6.19 9.90 -13.85
C ARG A 24 -7.17 9.12 -12.98
N LYS A 25 -7.82 8.09 -13.54
CA LYS A 25 -8.76 7.24 -12.80
C LYS A 25 -8.07 6.54 -11.63
N TYR A 26 -6.86 6.01 -11.84
CA TYR A 26 -6.14 5.29 -10.80
C TYR A 26 -5.59 6.22 -9.71
N LYS A 27 -5.01 7.36 -10.10
CA LYS A 27 -4.47 8.36 -9.16
C LYS A 27 -5.53 9.01 -8.27
N ASN A 28 -6.77 9.06 -8.75
CA ASN A 28 -7.90 9.62 -8.01
C ASN A 28 -8.81 8.54 -7.40
N ASP A 29 -8.42 7.25 -7.46
CA ASP A 29 -9.20 6.17 -6.89
C ASP A 29 -9.01 6.15 -5.36
N PRO A 30 -10.05 6.49 -4.57
CA PRO A 30 -9.92 6.68 -3.13
C PRO A 30 -9.76 5.34 -2.37
N THR A 31 -9.98 4.21 -3.04
CA THR A 31 -9.78 2.87 -2.47
C THR A 31 -8.30 2.45 -2.46
N LYS A 32 -7.43 3.18 -3.16
CA LYS A 32 -6.00 2.87 -3.23
C LYS A 32 -5.27 3.47 -2.05
N LEU A 33 -4.59 2.61 -1.30
CA LEU A 33 -3.72 3.01 -0.19
C LEU A 33 -2.65 4.03 -0.59
N ALA A 34 -2.13 3.96 -1.82
CA ALA A 34 -1.17 4.94 -2.35
C ALA A 34 -1.75 6.36 -2.46
N ASN A 35 -3.07 6.50 -2.49
CA ASN A 35 -3.78 7.78 -2.57
C ASN A 35 -4.30 8.24 -1.19
N TRP A 36 -4.07 7.46 -0.13
CA TRP A 36 -4.46 7.83 1.24
C TRP A 36 -3.49 8.87 1.80
N PHE A 37 -3.99 9.73 2.68
CA PHE A 37 -3.12 10.69 3.37
C PHE A 37 -2.31 9.94 4.43
N TYR A 38 -1.00 10.17 4.44
CA TYR A 38 -0.07 9.62 5.43
C TYR A 38 0.54 10.76 6.22
N ASP A 39 0.46 10.68 7.55
CA ASP A 39 1.14 11.59 8.46
C ASP A 39 2.40 10.94 9.02
N GLU A 40 3.55 11.48 8.66
CA GLU A 40 4.85 10.93 9.08
C GLU A 40 5.15 11.17 10.56
N GLN A 41 4.62 12.25 11.14
CA GLN A 41 4.90 12.64 12.54
C GLN A 41 4.14 11.77 13.53
N GLY A 42 2.86 11.50 13.24
CA GLY A 42 1.96 10.68 14.04
C GLY A 42 1.90 9.22 13.62
N ASP A 43 2.56 8.85 12.52
CA ASP A 43 2.65 7.49 11.97
C ASP A 43 1.28 6.83 11.77
N TYR A 44 0.43 7.49 10.99
CA TYR A 44 -0.91 7.01 10.67
C TYR A 44 -1.35 7.35 9.25
N TYR A 45 -2.32 6.59 8.76
CA TYR A 45 -3.01 6.85 7.51
C TYR A 45 -4.45 7.31 7.77
N LEU A 46 -4.98 8.13 6.86
CA LEU A 46 -6.40 8.45 6.78
C LEU A 46 -6.96 7.89 5.47
N ASP A 47 -8.05 7.13 5.57
CA ASP A 47 -8.77 6.68 4.38
C ASP A 47 -9.58 7.82 3.74
N GLN A 48 -10.24 7.49 2.64
CA GLN A 48 -11.14 8.40 1.92
C GLN A 48 -12.29 8.97 2.77
N ASN A 49 -12.68 8.27 3.84
CA ASN A 49 -13.75 8.67 4.73
C ASN A 49 -13.22 9.44 5.96
N GLY A 50 -11.90 9.51 6.15
CA GLY A 50 -11.25 10.11 7.31
C GLY A 50 -11.05 9.16 8.49
N VAL A 51 -11.25 7.84 8.32
CA VAL A 51 -10.94 6.82 9.33
C VAL A 51 -9.44 6.75 9.51
N ARG A 52 -9.00 6.81 10.77
CA ARG A 52 -7.59 6.77 11.14
C ARG A 52 -7.10 5.35 11.37
N PHE A 53 -5.97 5.04 10.75
CA PHE A 53 -5.23 3.78 10.87
C PHE A 53 -3.84 4.06 11.42
N SER A 54 -3.62 3.77 12.70
CA SER A 54 -2.33 3.98 13.35
C SER A 54 -1.43 2.75 13.26
N PHE A 55 -0.12 2.97 13.37
CA PHE A 55 0.84 1.87 13.45
C PHE A 55 0.53 0.93 14.61
N LYS A 56 0.47 -0.37 14.33
CA LYS A 56 0.20 -1.41 15.31
C LYS A 56 1.47 -2.17 15.70
N CYS A 57 2.16 -2.74 14.72
CA CYS A 57 3.35 -3.54 14.97
C CYS A 57 4.15 -3.82 13.69
N TYR A 58 5.40 -4.24 13.86
CA TYR A 58 6.17 -4.85 12.79
C TYR A 58 5.84 -6.34 12.68
N SER A 59 5.76 -6.85 11.46
CA SER A 59 5.52 -8.26 11.18
C SER A 59 6.54 -8.77 10.17
N ARG A 60 7.05 -9.97 10.38
CA ARG A 60 7.97 -10.64 9.45
C ARG A 60 7.29 -11.87 8.88
N ARG A 61 7.30 -12.01 7.55
CA ARG A 61 6.74 -13.20 6.88
C ARG A 61 7.76 -13.77 5.90
N LYS A 62 7.81 -15.10 5.85
CA LYS A 62 8.60 -15.85 4.88
C LYS A 62 7.68 -16.39 3.81
N ASP A 63 7.95 -16.02 2.57
CA ASP A 63 7.25 -16.57 1.41
C ASP A 63 7.62 -18.05 1.23
N LYS A 64 6.62 -18.91 1.09
CA LYS A 64 6.82 -20.37 1.01
C LYS A 64 7.38 -20.83 -0.35
N SER A 65 7.07 -20.11 -1.42
CA SER A 65 7.44 -20.48 -2.79
C SER A 65 8.87 -20.03 -3.12
N THR A 66 9.19 -18.79 -2.79
CA THR A 66 10.45 -18.12 -3.12
C THR A 66 11.45 -18.16 -1.97
N GLY A 67 11.01 -18.45 -0.75
CA GLY A 67 11.85 -18.45 0.45
C GLY A 67 12.22 -17.06 0.98
N GLN A 68 11.78 -15.99 0.31
CA GLN A 68 12.12 -14.61 0.67
C GLN A 68 11.48 -14.21 1.99
N VAL A 69 12.24 -13.52 2.83
CA VAL A 69 11.75 -12.94 4.08
C VAL A 69 11.48 -11.46 3.85
N ARG A 70 10.30 -11.00 4.26
CA ARG A 70 9.90 -9.59 4.16
C ARG A 70 9.46 -9.09 5.52
N ASP A 71 9.92 -7.89 5.83
CA ASP A 71 9.46 -7.12 6.99
C ASP A 71 8.32 -6.21 6.55
N PHE A 72 7.31 -6.11 7.41
CA PHE A 72 6.09 -5.37 7.17
C PHE A 72 5.82 -4.43 8.34
N LYS A 73 5.28 -3.27 8.04
CA LYS A 73 4.69 -2.34 8.99
C LYS A 73 3.19 -2.49 8.95
N VAL A 74 2.59 -2.95 10.04
CA VAL A 74 1.15 -3.23 10.14
C VAL A 74 0.46 -2.02 10.76
N TYR A 75 -0.61 -1.58 10.12
CA TYR A 75 -1.49 -0.51 10.57
C TYR A 75 -2.86 -1.07 10.87
N GLU A 76 -3.54 -0.53 11.87
CA GLU A 76 -4.88 -0.93 12.26
C GLU A 76 -5.74 0.31 12.56
N ALA A 77 -7.04 0.23 12.27
CA ALA A 77 -8.02 1.26 12.55
C ALA A 77 -8.09 1.45 14.06
N ASP A 78 -8.02 2.70 14.50
CA ASP A 78 -8.09 3.01 15.92
C ASP A 78 -9.43 2.55 16.49
N GLU A 79 -9.40 2.02 17.72
CA GLU A 79 -10.58 1.52 18.43
C GLU A 79 -11.63 2.63 18.63
N PHE A 80 -11.14 3.84 18.92
CA PHE A 80 -11.92 5.05 19.04
C PHE A 80 -11.53 6.02 17.93
N GLN A 81 -12.53 6.47 17.18
CA GLN A 81 -12.35 7.46 16.12
C GLN A 81 -12.81 8.83 16.63
N LEU A 82 -12.42 9.89 15.90
CA LEU A 82 -12.76 11.26 16.29
C LEU A 82 -14.28 11.49 16.41
N THR A 83 -15.08 10.78 15.62
CA THR A 83 -16.54 10.89 15.63
C THR A 83 -17.20 9.51 15.62
N PRO A 84 -18.43 9.38 16.16
CA PRO A 84 -19.15 8.11 16.19
C PRO A 84 -19.51 7.59 14.78
N GLU A 85 -19.66 8.47 13.79
CA GLU A 85 -19.86 8.07 12.40
C GLU A 85 -18.61 7.37 11.84
N LEU A 86 -17.41 7.92 12.12
CA LEU A 86 -16.14 7.27 11.75
C LEU A 86 -15.95 5.95 12.47
N GLU A 87 -16.36 5.86 13.74
CA GLU A 87 -16.32 4.61 14.50
C GLU A 87 -17.21 3.53 13.89
N ARG A 88 -18.42 3.90 13.43
CA ARG A 88 -19.31 3.00 12.69
C ARG A 88 -18.66 2.55 11.38
N LEU A 89 -18.03 3.46 10.65
CA LEU A 89 -17.34 3.15 9.39
C LEU A 89 -16.14 2.22 9.61
N ALA A 90 -15.30 2.48 10.61
CA ALA A 90 -14.17 1.64 10.98
C ALA A 90 -14.58 0.21 11.35
N LYS A 91 -15.77 0.05 11.96
CA LYS A 91 -16.36 -1.24 12.36
C LYS A 91 -17.17 -1.92 11.25
N THR A 92 -17.45 -1.23 10.14
CA THR A 92 -18.29 -1.77 9.06
C THR A 92 -17.55 -2.89 8.32
N ARG A 93 -18.23 -4.02 8.16
CA ARG A 93 -17.68 -5.29 7.65
C ARG A 93 -17.51 -5.33 6.12
N ALA A 94 -17.15 -4.22 5.48
CA ALA A 94 -17.13 -4.20 4.02
C ALA A 94 -16.07 -5.16 3.46
N ASP A 95 -14.81 -5.13 3.92
CA ASP A 95 -13.81 -6.10 3.48
C ASP A 95 -12.67 -6.24 4.51
N ALA A 96 -12.64 -7.39 5.19
CA ALA A 96 -11.50 -8.00 5.88
C ALA A 96 -10.54 -7.09 6.67
N SER A 97 -10.88 -6.92 7.96
CA SER A 97 -10.05 -6.37 9.05
C SER A 97 -9.65 -4.92 8.81
N GLY A 98 -9.94 -4.02 9.74
CA GLY A 98 -9.43 -2.65 9.71
C GLY A 98 -7.91 -2.59 9.85
N ARG A 99 -7.15 -3.44 9.17
CA ARG A 99 -5.71 -3.57 9.22
C ARG A 99 -5.16 -3.78 7.83
N PHE A 100 -4.04 -3.15 7.54
CA PHE A 100 -3.25 -3.40 6.34
C PHE A 100 -1.77 -3.46 6.70
N ALA A 101 -0.96 -3.96 5.78
CA ALA A 101 0.48 -4.08 6.00
C ALA A 101 1.23 -3.51 4.80
N ILE A 102 2.15 -2.58 5.08
CA ILE A 102 3.09 -2.03 4.10
C ILE A 102 4.39 -2.82 4.18
N ILE A 103 4.96 -3.18 3.03
CA ILE A 103 6.27 -3.84 2.97
C ILE A 103 7.35 -2.80 3.25
N LEU A 104 8.26 -3.10 4.16
CA LEU A 104 9.47 -2.30 4.41
C LEU A 104 10.54 -2.75 3.42
N THR A 105 10.60 -2.10 2.25
CA THR A 105 11.78 -2.18 1.39
C THR A 105 12.83 -1.24 1.96
N GLY A 106 14.03 -1.75 2.26
CA GLY A 106 15.12 -0.93 2.77
C GLY A 106 15.39 0.23 1.80
N ASN A 107 15.23 1.47 2.27
CA ASN A 107 15.72 2.64 1.56
C ASN A 107 17.24 2.46 1.41
N THR A 108 17.70 2.29 0.18
CA THR A 108 19.12 2.28 -0.19
C THR A 108 19.40 3.51 -1.03
#